data_AF-A0A7C6U5K2-F1
#
_entry.id   AF-A0A7C6U5K2-F1
#
_cell.length_a   1.000
_cell.length_b   1.000
_cell.length_c   1.000
_cell.angle_alpha   90.00
_cell.angle_beta   90.00
_cell.angle_gamma   90.00
#
_symmetry.space_group_name_H-M   'P 1'
#
loop_
_entity.id
_entity.type
_entity.pdbx_description
1 polymer ?
#
loop_
_entity_poly.entity_id
_entity_poly.type
_entity_poly.pdbx_seq_one_letter_code
_entity_poly.pdbx_strand_id
1 'polypeptide(L)'
;MLKKNQLALILLTLVLMLTVYYITNPFEKDKDPEGDPIDETSGRIEELTARRVALREERNLVILGLDAIIASNESTITEKENALKEKRYLNNLTEKELLLELEVISKGYRDCFVHASSIGVEIVVVSDEHSHSLANEIALEAALIFGILNSENIVVDFKTAEQVMGEVN
;
A
#
# COMPACT_ATOMS: atom_id res chain seq x y z
N MET A 1 -24.14 33.96 -29.69
CA MET A 1 -25.47 33.68 -29.13
C MET A 1 -25.90 32.28 -29.58
N LEU A 2 -25.97 31.32 -28.66
CA LEU A 2 -26.51 29.99 -28.98
C LEU A 2 -28.01 30.13 -29.29
N LYS A 3 -28.48 29.53 -30.39
CA LYS A 3 -29.92 29.51 -30.69
C LYS A 3 -30.62 28.67 -29.61
N LYS A 4 -31.78 29.11 -29.12
CA LYS A 4 -32.54 28.42 -28.05
C LYS A 4 -32.72 26.91 -28.33
N ASN A 5 -32.86 26.53 -29.59
CA ASN A 5 -33.03 25.14 -30.00
C ASN A 5 -31.72 24.33 -29.98
N GLN A 6 -30.56 24.99 -30.09
CA GLN A 6 -29.25 24.32 -29.97
C GLN A 6 -28.92 23.98 -28.50
N LEU A 7 -29.35 24.81 -27.55
CA LEU A 7 -29.18 24.50 -26.11
C LEU A 7 -29.94 23.24 -25.71
N ALA A 8 -31.18 23.07 -26.21
CA ALA A 8 -31.96 21.86 -25.96
C ALA A 8 -31.28 20.60 -26.53
N LEU A 9 -30.68 20.73 -27.71
CA LEU A 9 -29.99 19.63 -28.39
C LEU A 9 -28.70 19.22 -27.65
N ILE A 10 -27.92 20.20 -27.19
CA ILE A 10 -26.72 19.96 -26.37
C ILE A 10 -27.10 19.32 -25.03
N LEU A 11 -28.16 19.82 -24.37
CA LEU A 11 -28.65 19.25 -23.12
C LEU A 11 -29.09 17.79 -23.29
N LEU A 12 -29.80 17.47 -24.37
CA LEU A 12 -30.21 16.12 -24.70
C LEU A 12 -29.01 15.18 -24.93
N THR A 13 -27.99 15.65 -25.67
CA THR A 13 -26.77 14.86 -25.88
C THR A 13 -25.99 14.63 -24.58
N LEU A 14 -25.98 15.60 -23.68
CA LEU A 14 -25.30 15.51 -22.38
C LEU A 14 -26.01 14.47 -21.50
N VAL A 15 -27.34 14.51 -21.44
CA VAL A 15 -28.14 13.52 -20.70
C VAL A 15 -27.92 12.12 -21.26
N LEU A 16 -27.92 11.94 -22.59
CA LEU A 16 -27.66 10.63 -23.21
C LEU A 16 -26.25 10.11 -22.88
N MET A 17 -25.24 10.97 -22.94
CA MET A 17 -23.86 10.58 -22.59
C MET A 17 -23.75 10.17 -21.12
N LEU A 18 -24.46 10.87 -20.22
CA LEU A 18 -24.54 10.49 -18.80
C LEU A 18 -25.28 9.16 -18.60
N THR A 19 -26.41 8.93 -19.30
CA THR A 19 -27.15 7.65 -19.18
C THR A 19 -26.34 6.46 -19.67
N VAL A 20 -25.62 6.61 -20.79
CA VAL A 20 -24.70 5.56 -21.27
C VAL A 20 -23.60 5.37 -20.24
N TYR A 21 -22.99 6.44 -19.73
CA TYR A 21 -21.95 6.35 -18.70
C TYR A 21 -22.43 5.61 -17.44
N TYR A 22 -23.66 5.85 -16.98
CA TYR A 22 -24.24 5.14 -15.84
C TYR A 22 -24.62 3.69 -16.14
N ILE A 23 -25.04 3.37 -17.38
CA ILE A 23 -25.37 1.99 -17.78
C ILE A 23 -24.12 1.17 -18.03
N THR A 24 -23.10 1.76 -18.65
CA THR A 24 -21.85 1.09 -19.05
C THR A 24 -20.71 1.38 -18.08
N ASN A 25 -21.04 1.71 -16.83
CA ASN A 25 -20.16 2.25 -15.80
C ASN A 25 -18.82 1.49 -15.79
N PRO A 26 -17.74 2.01 -16.42
CA PRO A 26 -16.53 1.22 -16.70
C PRO A 26 -15.71 0.94 -15.43
N PHE A 27 -16.20 1.39 -14.28
CA PHE A 27 -15.63 1.21 -12.95
C PHE A 27 -16.52 0.37 -12.02
N GLU A 28 -17.74 0.00 -12.43
CA GLU A 28 -18.48 -1.11 -11.81
C GLU A 28 -18.10 -2.38 -12.56
N LYS A 29 -17.07 -3.05 -12.05
CA LYS A 29 -16.77 -4.43 -12.43
C LYS A 29 -18.04 -5.27 -12.20
N ASP A 30 -18.40 -6.02 -13.22
CA ASP A 30 -19.63 -6.80 -13.34
C ASP A 30 -20.02 -7.53 -12.05
N LYS A 31 -21.20 -7.24 -11.50
CA LYS A 31 -21.92 -8.19 -10.64
C LYS A 31 -22.76 -9.07 -11.55
N ASP A 32 -22.17 -10.15 -12.05
CA ASP A 32 -22.92 -11.21 -12.70
C ASP A 32 -23.76 -11.99 -11.66
N PRO A 33 -25.04 -12.26 -11.91
CA PRO A 33 -25.91 -13.02 -11.02
C PRO A 33 -25.92 -14.49 -11.44
N GLU A 34 -24.78 -15.15 -11.49
CA GLU A 34 -24.75 -16.61 -11.60
C GLU A 34 -23.46 -17.13 -10.96
N GLY A 35 -23.64 -18.06 -10.01
CA GLY A 35 -22.64 -18.42 -9.02
C GLY A 35 -21.38 -19.02 -9.63
N ASP A 36 -20.32 -18.22 -9.63
CA ASP A 36 -18.99 -18.69 -9.28
C ASP A 36 -18.76 -18.21 -7.83
N PRO A 37 -18.18 -19.03 -6.93
CA PRO A 37 -17.75 -18.51 -5.64
C PRO A 37 -16.76 -17.39 -5.97
N ILE A 38 -17.10 -16.19 -5.54
CA ILE A 38 -16.19 -15.06 -5.55
C ILE A 38 -14.95 -15.58 -4.84
N ASP A 39 -13.88 -15.79 -5.60
CA ASP A 39 -12.59 -16.13 -5.05
C ASP A 39 -12.17 -14.91 -4.23
N GLU A 40 -12.51 -14.92 -2.94
CA GLU A 40 -12.01 -13.96 -1.95
C GLU A 40 -10.46 -13.98 -1.93
N THR A 41 -9.83 -14.95 -2.59
CA THR A 41 -8.41 -15.22 -2.67
C THR A 41 -7.66 -14.49 -3.80
N SER A 42 -8.15 -13.36 -4.32
CA SER A 42 -7.33 -12.49 -5.20
C SER A 42 -7.49 -11.01 -4.86
N GLY A 43 -6.76 -10.56 -3.83
CA GLY A 43 -6.72 -9.16 -3.43
C GLY A 43 -5.92 -8.91 -2.17
N ARG A 44 -5.35 -7.71 -2.05
CA ARG A 44 -4.77 -7.22 -0.79
C ARG A 44 -5.84 -7.24 0.28
N ILE A 45 -5.50 -7.69 1.47
CA ILE A 45 -6.44 -7.80 2.59
C ILE A 45 -6.78 -6.41 3.10
N GLU A 46 -8.04 -6.19 3.46
CA GLU A 46 -8.54 -4.87 3.87
C GLU A 46 -7.82 -4.36 5.12
N GLU A 47 -7.56 -5.20 6.11
CA GLU A 47 -6.86 -4.84 7.35
C GLU A 47 -5.40 -4.51 7.11
N LEU A 48 -4.70 -5.26 6.24
CA LEU A 48 -3.34 -4.89 5.84
C LEU A 48 -3.34 -3.61 5.00
N THR A 49 -4.37 -3.39 4.20
CA THR A 49 -4.56 -2.13 3.47
C THR A 49 -4.78 -0.97 4.43
N ALA A 50 -5.59 -1.14 5.47
CA ALA A 50 -5.80 -0.15 6.53
C ALA A 50 -4.49 0.14 7.29
N ARG A 51 -3.71 -0.89 7.63
CA ARG A 51 -2.37 -0.71 8.24
C ARG A 51 -1.43 0.10 7.34
N ARG A 52 -1.43 -0.14 6.03
CA ARG A 52 -0.62 0.63 5.07
C ARG A 52 -1.07 2.08 4.95
N VAL A 53 -2.38 2.33 5.00
CA VAL A 53 -2.91 3.70 5.02
C VAL A 53 -2.46 4.41 6.30
N ALA A 54 -2.65 3.79 7.46
CA ALA A 54 -2.23 4.36 8.75
C ALA A 54 -0.72 4.66 8.79
N LEU A 55 0.12 3.73 8.31
CA LEU A 55 1.57 3.93 8.24
C LEU A 55 1.94 5.08 7.28
N ARG A 56 1.26 5.20 6.14
CA ARG A 56 1.47 6.30 5.20
C ARG A 56 1.08 7.64 5.79
N GLU A 57 -0.03 7.69 6.53
CA GLU A 57 -0.48 8.91 7.21
C GLU A 57 0.53 9.34 8.28
N GLU A 58 1.02 8.42 9.10
CA GLU A 58 2.06 8.69 10.09
C GLU A 58 3.32 9.27 9.43
N ARG A 59 3.81 8.63 8.36
CA ARG A 59 4.97 9.11 7.61
C ARG A 59 4.73 10.47 6.97
N ASN A 60 3.52 10.72 6.48
CA ASN A 60 3.16 12.01 5.90
C ASN A 60 3.25 13.13 6.94
N LEU A 61 2.83 12.89 8.18
CA LEU A 61 3.00 13.86 9.27
C LEU A 61 4.48 14.19 9.53
N VAL A 62 5.34 13.17 9.53
CA VAL A 62 6.79 13.36 9.68
C VAL A 62 7.35 14.17 8.51
N ILE A 63 6.99 13.81 7.27
CA ILE A 63 7.45 14.51 6.06
C ILE A 63 7.01 15.98 6.07
N LEU A 64 5.78 16.28 6.50
CA LEU A 64 5.29 17.66 6.64
C LEU A 64 6.14 18.45 7.64
N GLY A 65 6.53 17.82 8.76
CA GLY A 65 7.45 18.42 9.73
C GLY A 65 8.83 18.70 9.14
N LEU A 66 9.39 17.75 8.39
CA LEU A 66 10.67 17.93 7.70
C LEU A 66 10.59 19.03 6.63
N ASP A 67 9.50 19.10 5.87
CA ASP A 67 9.29 20.13 4.85
C ASP A 67 9.14 21.52 5.47
N ALA A 68 8.53 21.64 6.65
CA ALA A 68 8.47 22.89 7.40
C ALA A 68 9.88 23.37 7.81
N ILE A 69 10.75 22.46 8.27
CA ILE A 69 12.16 22.78 8.62
C ILE A 69 12.94 23.23 7.37
N ILE A 70 12.76 22.54 6.25
CA ILE A 70 13.43 22.86 4.99
C ILE A 70 13.01 24.26 4.49
N ALA A 71 11.71 24.57 4.58
CA ALA A 71 11.13 25.84 4.13
C ALA A 71 11.36 27.00 5.10
N SER A 72 11.65 26.73 6.38
CA SER A 72 11.84 27.77 7.40
C SER A 72 13.04 28.66 7.09
N ASN A 73 12.88 29.97 7.28
CA ASN A 73 13.99 30.92 7.19
C ASN A 73 14.84 30.96 8.47
N GLU A 74 14.36 30.36 9.56
CA GLU A 74 15.01 30.35 10.87
C GLU A 74 15.94 29.13 11.04
N SER A 75 15.71 28.07 10.27
CA SER A 75 16.51 26.85 10.34
C SER A 75 17.90 27.04 9.71
N THR A 76 18.90 26.50 10.38
CA THR A 76 20.29 26.51 9.92
C THR A 76 20.49 25.65 8.68
N ILE A 77 21.58 25.88 7.93
CA ILE A 77 21.93 25.06 6.75
C ILE A 77 22.06 23.58 7.13
N THR A 78 22.65 23.29 8.29
CA THR A 78 22.83 21.92 8.79
C THR A 78 21.51 21.24 9.13
N GLU A 79 20.56 21.94 9.76
CA GLU A 79 19.23 21.41 10.05
C GLU A 79 18.46 21.09 8.77
N LYS A 80 18.54 21.97 7.77
CA LYS A 80 17.93 21.72 6.46
C LYS A 80 18.55 20.53 5.74
N GLU A 81 19.87 20.38 5.82
CA GLU A 81 20.56 19.22 5.25
C GLU A 81 20.16 17.92 5.93
N ASN A 82 20.05 17.91 7.27
CA ASN A 82 19.60 16.76 8.03
C ASN A 82 18.14 16.41 7.70
N ALA A 83 17.25 17.39 7.62
CA ALA A 83 15.85 17.17 7.24
C ALA A 83 15.73 16.58 5.82
N LEU A 84 16.55 17.04 4.87
CA LEU A 84 16.62 16.46 3.53
C LEU A 84 17.13 15.02 3.54
N LYS A 85 18.15 14.71 4.36
CA LYS A 85 18.67 13.33 4.50
C LYS A 85 17.61 12.41 5.08
N GLU A 86 16.92 12.83 6.13
CA GLU A 86 15.86 12.05 6.78
C GLU A 86 14.67 11.81 5.84
N LYS A 87 14.23 12.85 5.10
CA LYS A 87 13.19 12.70 4.08
C LYS A 87 13.58 11.68 3.00
N ARG A 88 14.81 11.73 2.51
CA ARG A 88 15.32 10.76 1.52
C ARG A 88 15.41 9.35 2.11
N TYR A 89 15.83 9.22 3.36
CA TYR A 89 15.87 7.95 4.05
C TYR A 89 14.48 7.32 4.16
N LEU A 90 13.45 8.07 4.57
CA LEU A 90 12.07 7.58 4.65
C LEU A 90 11.52 7.13 3.30
N ASN A 91 11.84 7.85 2.22
CA ASN A 91 11.45 7.44 0.87
C ASN A 91 12.12 6.13 0.47
N ASN A 92 13.44 6.02 0.66
CA ASN A 92 14.19 4.80 0.35
C ASN A 92 13.70 3.59 1.16
N LEU A 93 13.37 3.82 2.44
CA LEU A 93 12.79 2.81 3.32
C LEU A 93 11.46 2.31 2.76
N THR A 94 10.57 3.23 2.38
CA THR A 94 9.25 2.90 1.80
C THR A 94 9.39 2.13 0.48
N GLU A 95 10.36 2.50 -0.37
CA GLU A 95 10.64 1.78 -1.62
C GLU A 95 11.11 0.35 -1.36
N LYS A 96 11.99 0.15 -0.36
CA LYS A 96 12.49 -1.17 0.03
C LYS A 96 11.41 -2.07 0.61
N GLU A 97 10.55 -1.53 1.46
CA GLU A 97 9.38 -2.26 2.00
C GLU A 97 8.46 -2.71 0.87
N LEU A 98 8.11 -1.81 -0.06
CA LEU A 98 7.26 -2.13 -1.20
C LEU A 98 7.90 -3.20 -2.10
N LEU A 99 9.21 -3.10 -2.35
CA LEU A 99 9.94 -4.08 -3.14
C LEU A 99 9.82 -5.47 -2.51
N LEU A 100 10.08 -5.59 -1.19
CA LEU A 100 9.95 -6.86 -0.49
C LEU A 100 8.51 -7.38 -0.48
N GLU A 101 7.50 -6.52 -0.27
CA GLU A 101 6.08 -6.91 -0.36
C GLU A 101 5.78 -7.54 -1.72
N LEU A 102 6.21 -6.89 -2.80
CA LEU A 102 5.97 -7.36 -4.18
C LEU A 102 6.72 -8.65 -4.48
N GLU A 103 7.97 -8.79 -4.02
CA GLU A 103 8.74 -10.03 -4.19
C GLU A 103 8.06 -11.20 -3.47
N VAL A 104 7.62 -11.01 -2.23
CA VAL A 104 6.90 -12.05 -1.48
C VAL A 104 5.59 -12.39 -2.19
N ILE A 105 4.78 -11.41 -2.60
CA ILE A 105 3.54 -11.68 -3.36
C ILE A 105 3.83 -12.42 -4.68
N SER A 106 4.93 -12.09 -5.36
CA SER A 106 5.31 -12.77 -6.61
C SER A 106 5.66 -14.26 -6.42
N LYS A 107 6.01 -14.67 -5.20
CA LYS A 107 6.25 -16.08 -4.83
C LYS A 107 4.96 -16.89 -4.63
N GLY A 108 3.79 -16.24 -4.72
CA GLY A 108 2.48 -16.88 -4.64
C GLY A 108 1.75 -16.70 -3.31
N TYR A 109 2.25 -15.84 -2.41
CA TYR A 109 1.54 -15.49 -1.19
C TYR A 109 0.40 -14.51 -1.48
N ARG A 110 -0.71 -14.63 -0.73
CA ARG A 110 -1.94 -13.85 -0.98
C ARG A 110 -1.73 -12.35 -0.75
N ASP A 111 -1.11 -11.98 0.37
CA ASP A 111 -0.73 -10.61 0.68
C ASP A 111 0.50 -10.62 1.60
N CYS A 112 1.26 -9.53 1.59
CA CYS A 112 2.44 -9.34 2.43
C CYS A 112 2.51 -7.90 2.91
N PHE A 113 2.69 -7.69 4.21
CA PHE A 113 2.92 -6.38 4.78
C PHE A 113 4.32 -6.32 5.39
N VAL A 114 5.09 -5.31 4.98
CA VAL A 114 6.46 -5.10 5.49
C VAL A 114 6.53 -3.74 6.16
N HIS A 115 7.04 -3.73 7.38
CA HIS A 115 7.34 -2.51 8.13
C HIS A 115 8.76 -2.56 8.67
N ALA A 116 9.61 -1.68 8.16
CA ALA A 116 10.96 -1.47 8.64
C ALA A 116 11.01 -0.23 9.55
N SER A 117 11.61 -0.41 10.71
CA SER A 117 11.85 0.64 11.70
C SER A 117 13.33 0.72 12.08
N SER A 118 13.69 1.62 12.98
CA SER A 118 15.04 1.69 13.55
C SER A 118 15.38 0.49 14.44
N ILE A 119 14.37 -0.24 14.94
CA ILE A 119 14.53 -1.37 15.84
C ILE A 119 14.73 -2.67 15.04
N GLY A 120 13.98 -2.84 13.95
CA GLY A 120 13.95 -4.07 13.17
C GLY A 120 12.98 -4.02 12.00
N VAL A 121 12.83 -5.16 11.32
CA VAL A 121 11.92 -5.34 10.18
C VAL A 121 10.86 -6.36 10.58
N GLU A 122 9.60 -5.94 10.59
CA GLU A 122 8.43 -6.80 10.78
C GLU A 122 7.85 -7.14 9.41
N ILE A 123 7.68 -8.44 9.16
CA ILE A 123 7.14 -8.98 7.91
C ILE A 123 5.96 -9.86 8.26
N VAL A 124 4.77 -9.50 7.78
CA VAL A 124 3.55 -10.27 7.95
C VAL A 124 3.15 -10.85 6.61
N VAL A 125 3.20 -12.17 6.48
CA VAL A 125 2.86 -12.91 5.27
C VAL A 125 1.53 -13.60 5.47
N VAL A 126 0.60 -13.41 4.52
CA VAL A 126 -0.67 -14.11 4.55
C VAL A 126 -0.55 -15.44 3.82
N SER A 127 -0.66 -16.52 4.58
CA SER A 127 -0.58 -17.89 4.10
C SER A 127 -1.26 -18.84 5.10
N ASP A 128 -1.90 -19.88 4.58
CA ASP A 128 -2.43 -20.97 5.42
C ASP A 128 -1.31 -21.93 5.86
N GLU A 129 -0.24 -22.00 5.06
CA GLU A 129 0.94 -22.81 5.35
C GLU A 129 2.10 -21.95 5.85
N HIS A 130 2.84 -22.47 6.84
CA HIS A 130 4.04 -21.84 7.37
C HIS A 130 5.18 -22.87 7.46
N SER A 131 6.40 -22.44 7.16
CA SER A 131 7.60 -23.26 7.26
C SER A 131 8.78 -22.42 7.71
N HIS A 132 9.58 -22.97 8.64
CA HIS A 132 10.82 -22.32 9.08
C HIS A 132 11.80 -22.08 7.92
N SER A 133 11.79 -22.94 6.90
CA SER A 133 12.64 -22.77 5.72
C SER A 133 12.22 -21.54 4.91
N LEU A 134 10.91 -21.36 4.70
CA LEU A 134 10.35 -20.22 3.97
C LEU A 134 10.54 -18.92 4.76
N ALA A 135 10.34 -18.97 6.07
CA ALA A 135 10.60 -17.85 6.98
C ALA A 135 12.05 -17.37 6.88
N ASN A 136 13.00 -18.30 6.87
CA ASN A 136 14.42 -17.97 6.76
C ASN A 136 14.79 -17.41 5.38
N GLU A 137 14.18 -17.92 4.31
CA GLU A 137 14.37 -17.38 2.96
C GLU A 137 13.92 -15.92 2.86
N ILE A 138 12.72 -15.62 3.34
CA ILE A 138 12.17 -14.25 3.36
C ILE A 138 13.01 -13.35 4.26
N ALA A 139 13.49 -13.84 5.41
CA ALA A 139 14.36 -13.09 6.30
C ALA A 139 15.72 -12.77 5.65
N LEU A 140 16.29 -13.68 4.86
CA LEU A 140 17.52 -13.44 4.10
C LEU A 140 17.33 -12.40 3.01
N GLU A 141 16.21 -12.45 2.29
CA GLU A 141 15.87 -11.44 1.27
C GLU A 141 15.70 -10.06 1.90
N ALA A 142 14.99 -9.97 3.01
CA ALA A 142 14.88 -8.74 3.79
C ALA A 142 16.26 -8.24 4.22
N ALA A 143 17.13 -9.11 4.73
CA ALA A 143 18.50 -8.73 5.10
C ALA A 143 19.28 -8.14 3.93
N LEU A 144 19.15 -8.70 2.73
CA LEU A 144 19.79 -8.20 1.50
C LEU A 144 19.23 -6.84 1.08
N ILE A 145 17.92 -6.67 1.03
CA ILE A 145 17.24 -5.44 0.59
C ILE A 145 17.50 -4.28 1.56
N PHE A 146 17.39 -4.56 2.85
CA PHE A 146 17.59 -3.54 3.88
C PHE A 146 19.08 -3.32 4.22
N GLY A 147 19.98 -4.19 3.75
CA GLY A 147 21.42 -4.10 4.03
C GLY A 147 21.75 -4.38 5.49
N ILE A 148 20.96 -5.25 6.13
CA ILE A 148 21.09 -5.60 7.54
C ILE A 148 21.96 -6.85 7.64
N LEU A 149 23.11 -6.74 8.32
CA LEU A 149 24.04 -7.87 8.49
C LEU A 149 23.58 -8.86 9.57
N ASN A 150 22.73 -8.42 10.51
CA ASN A 150 22.22 -9.22 11.62
C ASN A 150 20.71 -9.45 11.48
N SER A 151 20.31 -10.69 11.23
CA SER A 151 18.89 -11.07 11.11
C SER A 151 18.15 -11.16 12.44
N GLU A 152 18.80 -10.92 13.59
CA GLU A 152 18.19 -11.02 14.92
C GLU A 152 16.98 -10.07 15.11
N ASN A 153 16.94 -8.98 14.35
CA ASN A 153 15.84 -7.99 14.42
C ASN A 153 14.87 -8.12 13.23
N ILE A 154 14.91 -9.21 12.48
CA ILE A 154 13.96 -9.50 11.40
C ILE A 154 12.97 -10.53 11.91
N VAL A 155 11.69 -10.16 11.96
CA VAL A 155 10.59 -11.01 12.42
C VAL A 155 9.68 -11.30 11.24
N VAL A 156 9.45 -12.59 10.98
CA VAL A 156 8.55 -13.07 9.93
C VAL A 156 7.39 -13.82 10.56
N ASP A 157 6.20 -13.24 10.46
CA ASP A 157 4.95 -13.80 10.95
C ASP A 157 4.11 -14.32 9.79
N PHE A 158 3.76 -15.61 9.84
CA PHE A 158 2.75 -16.18 8.95
C PHE A 158 1.39 -16.13 9.65
N LYS A 159 0.40 -15.51 8.99
CA LYS A 159 -0.97 -15.41 9.50
C LYS A 159 -1.94 -15.87 8.43
N THR A 160 -2.99 -16.56 8.83
CA THR A 160 -4.13 -16.82 7.93
C THR A 160 -4.88 -15.51 7.69
N ALA A 161 -5.70 -15.45 6.64
CA ALA A 161 -6.51 -14.27 6.38
C ALA A 161 -7.47 -13.96 7.55
N GLU A 162 -8.06 -14.97 8.16
CA GLU A 162 -8.94 -14.85 9.33
C GLU A 162 -8.22 -14.23 10.54
N GLN A 163 -6.98 -14.65 10.79
CA GLN A 163 -6.14 -14.12 11.87
C GLN A 163 -5.76 -12.64 11.66
N VAL A 164 -5.66 -12.22 10.39
CA VAL A 164 -5.39 -10.81 10.03
C VAL A 164 -6.66 -9.96 10.17
N MET A 165 -7.82 -10.52 9.84
CA MET A 165 -9.15 -9.89 9.99
C MET A 165 -9.61 -9.80 11.46
N GLY A 166 -8.92 -10.48 12.38
CA GLY A 166 -9.27 -10.47 13.80
C GLY A 166 -10.50 -11.33 14.13
N GLU A 167 -10.96 -12.15 13.19
CA GLU A 167 -11.94 -13.20 13.45
C GLU A 167 -11.21 -14.37 14.12
N VAL A 168 -11.12 -14.27 15.44
CA VAL A 168 -10.65 -15.37 16.29
C VAL A 168 -11.85 -16.29 16.53
N ASN A 169 -11.77 -17.55 16.09
CA ASN A 169 -12.65 -18.62 16.61
C ASN A 169 -12.42 -18.83 18.11
#